data_AF-A0A6C0H2L0-F1
#
_entry.id   AF-A0A6C0H2L0-F1
#
_cell.length_a   1.000
_cell.length_b   1.000
_cell.length_c   1.000
_cell.angle_alpha   90.00
_cell.angle_beta   90.00
_cell.angle_gamma   90.00
#
_symmetry.space_group_name_H-M   'P 1'
#
loop_
_entity.id
_entity.type
_entity.pdbx_description
1 polymer ?
#
loop_
_entity_poly.entity_id
_entity_poly.type
_entity_poly.pdbx_seq_one_letter_code
_entity_poly.pdbx_strand_id
1 'polypeptide(L)' 'MEIQVGEELASSIQISKKQFKKMMFIYNALENGWTVKKSNDSYIFTKKHENRREIFQENYLETFLATHFTNVLDKS' A
#
# COMPACT_ATOMS: atom_id res chain seq x y z
N MET A 1 41.83 0.23 -13.93
CA MET A 1 41.01 0.86 -12.87
C MET A 1 39.76 0.02 -12.76
N GLU A 2 39.70 -0.87 -11.79
CA GLU A 2 38.50 -1.66 -11.54
C GLU A 2 37.59 -0.84 -10.64
N ILE A 3 36.39 -0.54 -11.12
CA ILE A 3 35.35 0.05 -10.29
C ILE A 3 34.55 -1.11 -9.72
N GLN A 4 34.78 -1.43 -8.44
CA GLN A 4 33.86 -2.25 -7.65
C GLN A 4 32.69 -1.37 -7.22
N VAL A 5 31.53 -1.52 -7.86
CA VAL A 5 30.28 -1.00 -7.30
C VAL A 5 29.71 -2.07 -6.38
N GLY A 6 30.02 -1.94 -5.09
CA GLY A 6 29.37 -2.67 -4.02
C GLY A 6 28.01 -2.05 -3.69
N GLU A 7 26.97 -2.87 -3.70
CA GLU A 7 26.24 -3.34 -2.50
C GLU A 7 25.10 -4.22 -3.03
N GLU A 8 25.23 -5.55 -2.92
CA GLU A 8 24.08 -6.41 -3.18
C GLU A 8 23.03 -6.11 -2.11
N LEU A 9 21.89 -5.56 -2.53
CA LEU A 9 20.72 -5.37 -1.67
C LEU A 9 20.48 -6.68 -0.92
N ALA A 10 20.55 -6.63 0.41
CA ALA A 10 20.39 -7.79 1.28
C ALA A 10 19.30 -8.73 0.74
N SER A 11 19.65 -10.01 0.57
CA SER A 11 18.90 -11.04 -0.17
C SER A 11 17.49 -11.37 0.37
N SER A 12 16.96 -10.59 1.31
CA SER A 12 15.56 -10.66 1.73
C SER A 12 14.99 -9.28 2.10
N ILE A 13 13.88 -8.92 1.47
CA ILE A 13 13.06 -7.78 1.89
C ILE A 13 12.15 -8.27 3.03
N GLN A 14 12.40 -7.77 4.24
CA GLN A 14 11.54 -8.02 5.40
C GLN A 14 10.42 -6.97 5.43
N ILE A 15 9.20 -7.37 5.09
CA ILE A 15 8.01 -6.50 5.17
C ILE A 15 6.94 -7.18 6.01
N SER A 16 6.32 -6.42 6.92
CA SER A 16 5.19 -6.96 7.69
C SER A 16 3.98 -7.20 6.78
N LYS A 17 3.17 -8.23 7.09
CA LYS A 17 1.89 -8.48 6.39
C LYS A 17 1.02 -7.23 6.30
N LYS A 18 1.05 -6.41 7.36
CA LYS A 18 0.33 -5.14 7.49
C LYS A 18 0.79 -4.10 6.46
N GLN A 19 2.10 -3.88 6.35
CA GLN A 19 2.67 -2.98 5.35
C GLN A 19 2.38 -3.47 3.93
N PHE A 20 2.50 -4.78 3.68
CA PHE A 20 2.22 -5.35 2.37
C PHE A 20 0.75 -5.15 1.94
N LYS A 21 -0.22 -5.42 2.83
CA LYS A 21 -1.65 -5.16 2.55
C LYS A 21 -1.92 -3.68 2.24
N LYS A 22 -1.30 -2.77 3.00
CA LYS A 22 -1.41 -1.32 2.77
C LYS A 22 -0.89 -0.94 1.38
N MET A 23 0.27 -1.49 0.99
CA MET A 23 0.85 -1.28 -0.34
C MET A 23 -0.05 -1.83 -1.44
N MET A 24 -0.57 -3.05 -1.29
CA MET A 24 -1.48 -3.66 -2.27
C MET A 24 -2.77 -2.83 -2.43
N PHE A 25 -3.34 -2.32 -1.34
CA PHE A 25 -4.53 -1.48 -1.40
C PHE A 25 -4.30 -0.18 -2.17
N ILE A 26 -3.19 0.51 -1.87
CA ILE A 26 -2.81 1.74 -2.58
C ILE A 26 -2.56 1.41 -4.06
N TYR A 27 -1.80 0.36 -4.35
CA TYR A 27 -1.51 -0.09 -5.71
C TYR A 27 -2.79 -0.36 -6.52
N ASN A 28 -3.73 -1.13 -5.95
CA ASN A 28 -5.00 -1.42 -6.61
C ASN A 28 -5.80 -0.16 -6.89
N ALA A 29 -5.81 0.82 -5.99
CA ALA A 29 -6.51 2.08 -6.23
C ALA A 29 -5.87 2.86 -7.40
N LEU A 30 -4.54 2.90 -7.46
CA LEU A 30 -3.81 3.52 -8.56
C LEU A 30 -4.15 2.86 -9.91
N GLU A 31 -4.15 1.53 -9.99
CA GLU A 31 -4.53 0.76 -11.19
C GLU A 31 -5.98 1.04 -11.62
N ASN A 32 -6.86 1.37 -10.68
CA ASN A 32 -8.26 1.72 -10.93
C ASN A 32 -8.48 3.22 -11.21
N GLY A 33 -7.41 3.98 -11.46
CA GLY A 33 -7.46 5.40 -11.83
C GLY A 33 -7.70 6.35 -10.66
N TRP A 34 -7.48 5.92 -9.43
CA TRP A 34 -7.49 6.81 -8.27
C TRP A 34 -6.16 7.55 -8.14
N THR A 35 -6.23 8.79 -7.68
CA THR A 35 -5.09 9.53 -7.12
C THR A 35 -5.05 9.29 -5.61
N VAL A 36 -3.90 8.91 -5.07
CA VAL A 36 -3.71 8.70 -3.63
C VAL A 36 -2.69 9.71 -3.08
N LYS A 37 -3.09 10.50 -2.08
CA LYS A 37 -2.21 11.46 -1.39
C LYS A 37 -2.11 11.11 0.09
N LYS A 38 -0.89 10.91 0.60
CA LYS A 38 -0.66 10.83 2.06
C LYS A 38 -0.68 12.24 2.66
N SER A 39 -1.36 12.40 3.80
CA SER A 39 -1.46 13.64 4.55
C SER A 39 -1.49 13.33 6.03
N ASN A 40 -0.38 13.59 6.73
CA ASN A 40 -0.18 13.19 8.14
C ASN A 40 -0.55 11.71 8.34
N ASP A 41 -1.46 11.42 9.25
CA ASP A 41 -1.94 10.08 9.59
C ASP A 41 -3.13 9.63 8.74
N SER A 42 -3.25 10.13 7.50
CA SER A 42 -4.35 9.78 6.61
C SER A 42 -3.92 9.65 5.14
N TYR A 43 -4.74 8.92 4.39
CA TYR A 43 -4.64 8.78 2.95
C TYR A 43 -5.90 9.32 2.29
N ILE A 44 -5.74 10.21 1.32
CA ILE A 44 -6.82 10.84 0.56
C ILE A 44 -6.84 10.21 -0.83
N PHE A 45 -7.91 9.50 -1.14
CA PHE A 45 -8.16 8.87 -2.42
C PHE A 45 -9.11 9.77 -3.21
N THR A 46 -8.77 10.14 -4.43
CA THR A 46 -9.62 10.98 -5.30
C THR A 46 -9.73 10.36 -6.68
N LYS A 47 -10.95 10.29 -7.24
CA LYS A 47 -11.20 9.83 -8.61
C LYS A 47 -11.92 10.92 -9.39
N LYS A 48 -11.14 11.70 -10.16
CA LYS A 48 -11.59 12.94 -10.80
C LYS A 48 -12.78 12.72 -11.74
N HIS A 49 -12.77 11.65 -12.52
CA HIS A 49 -13.83 11.36 -13.48
C HIS A 49 -15.15 10.95 -12.82
N GLU A 50 -15.14 10.54 -11.56
CA GLU A 50 -16.34 10.15 -10.80
C GLU A 50 -16.72 11.16 -9.71
N ASN A 51 -15.97 12.27 -9.58
CA ASN A 51 -16.09 13.22 -8.47
C ASN A 51 -16.10 12.56 -7.08
N ARG A 52 -15.40 11.43 -6.92
CA ARG A 52 -15.31 10.71 -5.64
C ARG A 52 -14.07 11.11 -4.86
N ARG A 53 -14.24 11.23 -3.55
CA ARG A 53 -13.15 11.50 -2.59
C ARG A 53 -13.39 10.71 -1.32
N GLU A 54 -12.40 9.94 -0.91
CA GLU A 54 -12.42 9.13 0.31
C GLU A 54 -11.19 9.45 1.16
N ILE A 55 -11.37 9.52 2.48
CA ILE A 55 -10.29 9.82 3.43
C ILE A 55 -10.22 8.66 4.41
N PHE A 56 -9.09 7.98 4.41
CA PHE A 56 -8.82 6.88 5.31
C PHE A 56 -7.78 7.32 6.33
N GLN A 57 -8.17 7.35 7.61
CA GLN A 57 -7.18 7.45 8.69
C GLN A 57 -6.30 6.21 8.65
N GLU A 58 -5.02 6.34 8.95
CA GLU A 58 -4.05 5.26 8.82
C GLU A 58 -4.41 4.08 9.75
N ASN A 59 -4.90 4.36 10.96
CA ASN A 59 -5.42 3.35 11.89
C ASN A 59 -6.72 2.68 11.38
N TYR A 60 -7.63 3.44 10.77
CA TYR A 60 -8.89 2.92 10.24
C TYR A 60 -8.64 2.10 8.98
N LEU A 61 -7.72 2.50 8.11
CA LEU A 61 -7.31 1.73 6.94
C LEU A 61 -6.78 0.37 7.37
N GLU A 62 -6.01 0.34 8.46
CA GLU A 62 -5.45 -0.90 8.99
C GLU A 62 -6.55 -1.85 9.52
N THR A 63 -7.53 -1.33 10.26
CA THR A 63 -8.68 -2.12 10.70
C THR A 63 -9.56 -2.54 9.52
N PHE A 64 -9.84 -1.65 8.59
CA PHE A 64 -10.65 -1.91 7.39
C PHE A 64 -10.02 -3.01 6.54
N LEU A 65 -8.71 -2.96 6.29
CA LEU A 65 -8.00 -4.00 5.57
C LEU A 65 -7.94 -5.33 6.35
N ALA A 66 -7.91 -5.31 7.68
CA ALA A 66 -7.99 -6.52 8.48
C ALA A 66 -9.38 -7.17 8.40
N THR A 67 -10.45 -6.37 8.38
CA THR A 67 -11.84 -6.83 8.40
C THR A 67 -12.40 -7.19 7.02
N HIS A 68 -11.96 -6.51 5.96
CA HIS A 68 -12.53 -6.65 4.61
C HIS A 68 -11.61 -7.36 3.61
N PHE A 69 -10.32 -7.50 3.89
CA PHE A 69 -9.40 -8.36 3.13
C PHE A 69 -9.03 -9.58 3.98
N THR A 70 -9.98 -10.52 4.08
CA THR A 70 -9.72 -11.89 4.56
C THR A 70 -8.91 -12.61 3.48
N ASN A 71 -7.65 -12.93 3.79
CA ASN A 71 -6.69 -13.34 2.78
C ASN A 71 -6.98 -14.75 2.23
N VAL A 72 -6.91 -14.86 0.91
CA VAL A 72 -6.72 -16.10 0.11
C VAL A 72 -5.45 -16.87 0.51
N LEU A 73 -4.56 -16.24 1.28
CA LEU A 73 -3.26 -16.77 1.73
C LEU A 73 -3.27 -17.46 3.11
N ASP A 74 -4.36 -17.46 3.87
CA ASP A 74 -4.47 -18.27 5.10
C ASP A 74 -4.97 -19.70 4.82
N LYS A 75 -5.06 -20.10 3.53
CA LYS A 75 -5.49 -21.44 3.08
C LYS A 75 -4.35 -22.39 2.68
N SER A 76 -3.09 -22.06 2.93
CA SER A 76 -1.93 -22.92 2.61
C SER A 76 -1.21 -23.38 3.86
#